data_AF-A0A0T6A3H9-F1
#
_entry.id   AF-A0A0T6A3H9-F1
#
_cell.length_a   1.000
_cell.length_b   1.000
_cell.length_c   1.000
_cell.angle_alpha   90.00
_cell.angle_beta   90.00
_cell.angle_gamma   90.00
#
_symmetry.space_group_name_H-M   'P 1'
#
loop_
_entity.id
_entity.type
_entity.pdbx_description
1 polymer ?
#
loop_
_entity_poly.entity_id
_entity_poly.type
_entity_poly.pdbx_seq_one_letter_code
_entity_poly.pdbx_strand_id
1 'polypeptide(L)'
;MTDENAKIPEPVLGALRGSGFPFQTAVAHVIRGSPGWSVHASEYPWQGPGNDSQFLDLIATDKNLFLTIECKKTRKDIFTFLRPVGHSHTGQLEDFRCLRAEQIQNSTRRVEIFCEDWGVYPRSTHAEFCIVSTSESGKDQRLLEKDAGLLIHATEAFAEDFRDRFQSRSKLSPTCLFLPVIVTNAPIYTARYDPTSVSLETGEFSELPQEIESAPCVRFRKAFISGGARELGERSVFVVNAASLSEFLGLVRTAPHQPAERAQVHFQQRLRR
;
A
#
# COMPACT_ATOMS: atom_id res chain seq x y z
N MET A 1 17.73 -32.99 -42.75
CA MET A 1 16.28 -32.86 -42.55
C MET A 1 16.09 -32.38 -41.12
N THR A 2 16.45 -31.12 -40.84
CA THR A 2 15.57 -29.93 -40.80
C THR A 2 14.41 -30.14 -39.84
N ASP A 3 14.68 -29.90 -38.56
CA ASP A 3 13.61 -29.70 -37.58
C ASP A 3 13.02 -28.31 -37.84
N GLU A 4 12.01 -28.28 -38.70
CA GLU A 4 11.13 -27.14 -38.96
C GLU A 4 10.20 -26.95 -37.75
N ASN A 5 10.69 -26.42 -36.61
CA ASN A 5 9.88 -25.67 -35.63
C ASN A 5 10.64 -24.95 -34.49
N ALA A 6 11.76 -24.28 -34.75
CA ALA A 6 12.35 -23.39 -33.75
C ALA A 6 12.03 -21.92 -34.05
N LYS A 7 11.27 -21.21 -33.16
CA LYS A 7 11.41 -19.75 -32.85
C LYS A 7 10.48 -19.19 -31.72
N ILE A 8 11.06 -18.71 -30.60
CA ILE A 8 10.58 -17.57 -29.75
C ILE A 8 11.46 -16.36 -30.08
N PRO A 9 11.07 -15.46 -30.98
CA PRO A 9 11.52 -14.07 -30.89
C PRO A 9 10.61 -13.07 -31.65
N GLU A 10 9.62 -12.50 -30.97
CA GLU A 10 8.91 -11.27 -31.38
C GLU A 10 9.01 -10.24 -30.23
N PRO A 11 10.08 -9.44 -30.15
CA PRO A 11 11.29 -9.70 -29.36
C PRO A 11 11.03 -10.20 -27.91
N VAL A 12 11.09 -11.53 -27.76
CA VAL A 12 11.01 -12.42 -26.57
C VAL A 12 10.04 -12.03 -25.42
N LEU A 13 8.73 -11.93 -25.59
CA LEU A 13 7.96 -11.80 -26.81
C LEU A 13 7.13 -10.50 -26.71
N GLY A 14 7.86 -9.39 -26.54
CA GLY A 14 7.39 -8.13 -25.97
C GLY A 14 7.91 -7.96 -24.53
N ALA A 15 9.18 -8.24 -24.24
CA ALA A 15 9.80 -8.15 -22.89
C ALA A 15 8.95 -8.80 -21.78
N LEU A 16 8.43 -9.98 -22.14
CA LEU A 16 7.41 -10.81 -21.48
C LEU A 16 6.17 -10.03 -21.04
N ARG A 17 5.63 -9.37 -22.08
CA ARG A 17 4.40 -8.59 -22.26
C ARG A 17 4.05 -7.71 -21.08
N GLY A 18 4.92 -6.74 -20.88
CA GLY A 18 4.63 -5.66 -19.97
C GLY A 18 4.76 -6.04 -18.51
N SER A 19 5.28 -7.22 -18.16
CA SER A 19 6.22 -7.48 -17.07
C SER A 19 5.81 -7.17 -15.62
N GLY A 20 4.56 -7.44 -15.21
CA GLY A 20 4.15 -7.40 -13.78
C GLY A 20 5.02 -8.30 -12.89
N PHE A 21 5.10 -9.60 -13.16
CA PHE A 21 5.97 -10.52 -12.40
C PHE A 21 7.48 -10.18 -12.47
N PRO A 22 8.05 -9.79 -13.63
CA PRO A 22 9.41 -9.25 -13.65
C PRO A 22 9.60 -7.99 -12.80
N PHE A 23 8.60 -7.10 -12.75
CA PHE A 23 8.65 -5.93 -11.87
C PHE A 23 8.61 -6.34 -10.40
N GLN A 24 7.74 -7.27 -10.02
CA GLN A 24 7.69 -7.86 -8.68
C GLN A 24 9.01 -8.54 -8.30
N THR A 25 9.60 -9.35 -9.18
CA THR A 25 10.89 -10.00 -8.91
C THR A 25 12.04 -9.00 -8.79
N ALA A 26 11.99 -7.88 -9.53
CA ALA A 26 12.92 -6.76 -9.36
C ALA A 26 12.73 -6.04 -8.01
N VAL A 27 11.48 -5.79 -7.60
CA VAL A 27 11.14 -5.26 -6.26
C VAL A 27 11.68 -6.19 -5.17
N ALA A 28 11.47 -7.50 -5.31
CA ALA A 28 11.99 -8.51 -4.40
C ALA A 28 13.53 -8.53 -4.37
N HIS A 29 14.20 -8.29 -5.50
CA HIS A 29 15.66 -8.16 -5.55
C HIS A 29 16.15 -6.95 -4.75
N VAL A 30 15.51 -5.78 -4.91
CA VAL A 30 15.83 -4.57 -4.12
C VAL A 30 15.63 -4.82 -2.62
N ILE A 31 14.53 -5.47 -2.23
CA ILE A 31 14.27 -5.83 -0.83
C ILE A 31 15.38 -6.71 -0.26
N ARG A 32 15.79 -7.77 -0.97
CA ARG A 32 16.87 -8.67 -0.52
C ARG A 32 18.23 -7.97 -0.43
N GLY A 33 18.47 -6.95 -1.24
CA GLY A 33 19.69 -6.14 -1.20
C GLY A 33 19.68 -5.04 -0.13
N SER A 34 18.54 -4.77 0.50
CA SER A 34 18.38 -3.69 1.47
C SER A 34 18.73 -4.17 2.89
N PRO A 35 19.66 -3.50 3.61
CA PRO A 35 20.04 -3.90 4.97
C PRO A 35 18.84 -3.99 5.93
N GLY A 36 18.77 -5.08 6.69
CA GLY A 36 17.67 -5.34 7.64
C GLY A 36 16.41 -5.96 7.02
N TRP A 37 16.25 -5.87 5.70
CA TRP A 37 15.08 -6.38 5.01
C TRP A 37 15.28 -7.77 4.44
N SER A 38 14.19 -8.52 4.39
CA SER A 38 14.11 -9.82 3.73
C SER A 38 12.74 -10.02 3.08
N VAL A 39 12.66 -10.89 2.08
CA VAL A 39 11.40 -11.33 1.50
C VAL A 39 10.87 -12.49 2.34
N HIS A 40 9.81 -12.25 3.09
CA HIS A 40 9.12 -13.26 3.91
C HIS A 40 8.35 -14.26 3.02
N ALA A 41 7.62 -13.73 2.04
CA ALA A 41 6.86 -14.53 1.07
C ALA A 41 6.76 -13.80 -0.27
N SER A 42 6.54 -14.57 -1.34
CA SER A 42 6.20 -14.11 -2.69
C SER A 42 5.00 -14.90 -3.14
N GLU A 43 4.04 -14.26 -3.83
CA GLU A 43 2.77 -14.88 -4.21
C GLU A 43 2.09 -15.53 -2.99
N TYR A 44 1.88 -14.75 -1.93
CA TYR A 44 1.30 -15.27 -0.69
C TYR A 44 -0.21 -15.50 -0.88
N PRO A 45 -0.72 -16.73 -0.79
CA PRO A 45 -2.13 -17.03 -1.04
C PRO A 45 -3.01 -16.49 0.09
N TRP A 46 -4.16 -15.94 -0.27
CA TRP A 46 -5.18 -15.50 0.67
C TRP A 46 -6.59 -15.62 0.04
N GLN A 47 -7.63 -15.57 0.88
CA GLN A 47 -9.02 -15.65 0.41
C GLN A 47 -9.63 -14.26 0.27
N GLY A 48 -10.06 -13.93 -0.95
CA GLY A 48 -10.72 -12.67 -1.29
C GLY A 48 -12.15 -12.55 -0.75
N PRO A 49 -12.77 -11.36 -0.89
CA PRO A 49 -14.14 -11.09 -0.41
C PRO A 49 -15.22 -12.04 -0.92
N GLY A 50 -15.01 -12.69 -2.07
CA GLY A 50 -15.93 -13.66 -2.68
C GLY A 50 -15.55 -15.13 -2.45
N ASN A 51 -14.63 -15.41 -1.51
CA ASN A 51 -13.99 -16.72 -1.35
C ASN A 51 -13.12 -17.16 -2.55
N ASP A 52 -12.81 -16.21 -3.43
CA ASP A 52 -11.87 -16.42 -4.54
C ASP A 52 -10.45 -16.45 -4.00
N SER A 53 -9.64 -17.42 -4.47
CA SER A 53 -8.22 -17.47 -4.12
C SER A 53 -7.46 -16.35 -4.84
N GLN A 54 -6.72 -15.56 -4.08
CA GLN A 54 -5.91 -14.45 -4.56
C GLN A 54 -4.49 -14.53 -3.97
N PHE A 55 -3.59 -13.69 -4.48
CA PHE A 55 -2.20 -13.65 -4.05
C PHE A 55 -1.81 -12.22 -3.70
N LEU A 56 -1.04 -12.07 -2.62
CA LEU A 56 -0.22 -10.88 -2.38
C LEU A 56 1.08 -11.07 -3.15
N ASP A 57 1.49 -10.07 -3.92
CA ASP A 57 2.73 -10.14 -4.70
C ASP A 57 3.93 -10.44 -3.80
N LEU A 58 4.13 -9.65 -2.74
CA LEU A 58 5.25 -9.83 -1.82
C LEU A 58 4.88 -9.50 -0.37
N ILE A 59 5.58 -10.16 0.54
CA ILE A 59 5.64 -9.76 1.94
C ILE A 59 7.11 -9.54 2.28
N ALA A 60 7.48 -8.32 2.63
CA ALA A 60 8.81 -7.98 3.12
C ALA A 60 8.81 -7.83 4.64
N THR A 61 9.94 -8.11 5.28
CA THR A 61 10.05 -7.92 6.73
C THR A 61 11.43 -7.44 7.17
N ASP A 62 11.43 -6.52 8.13
CA ASP A 62 12.55 -6.20 9.02
C ASP A 62 12.07 -6.42 10.47
N LYS A 63 12.55 -7.50 11.09
CA LYS A 63 12.20 -7.94 12.45
C LYS A 63 10.69 -8.11 12.66
N ASN A 64 10.01 -7.06 13.13
CA ASN A 64 8.58 -7.07 13.47
C ASN A 64 7.77 -6.12 12.58
N LEU A 65 8.41 -5.48 11.61
CA LEU A 65 7.73 -4.66 10.62
C LEU A 65 7.50 -5.50 9.38
N PHE A 66 6.23 -5.69 9.00
CA PHE A 66 5.84 -6.38 7.79
C PHE A 66 5.31 -5.36 6.78
N LEU A 67 5.83 -5.41 5.55
CA LEU A 67 5.28 -4.69 4.42
C LEU A 67 4.54 -5.72 3.55
N THR A 68 3.23 -5.57 3.43
CA THR A 68 2.42 -6.29 2.44
C THR A 68 2.42 -5.46 1.18
N ILE A 69 2.96 -6.01 0.10
CA ILE A 69 3.34 -5.24 -1.08
C ILE A 69 2.53 -5.69 -2.28
N GLU A 70 1.89 -4.74 -2.94
CA GLU A 70 1.31 -4.86 -4.28
C GLU A 70 2.21 -4.14 -5.29
N CYS A 71 2.65 -4.84 -6.34
CA CYS A 71 3.54 -4.31 -7.37
C CYS A 71 2.72 -3.82 -8.58
N LYS A 72 2.30 -2.55 -8.54
CA LYS A 72 1.51 -1.97 -9.61
C LYS A 72 2.39 -1.45 -10.74
N LYS A 73 2.45 -2.20 -11.84
CA LYS A 73 3.12 -1.71 -13.04
C LYS A 73 2.16 -0.98 -13.98
N THR A 74 2.59 0.19 -14.43
CA THR A 74 1.90 0.96 -15.47
C THR A 74 2.89 1.65 -16.40
N ARG A 75 2.53 1.80 -17.68
CA ARG A 75 3.39 2.44 -18.69
C ARG A 75 2.93 3.85 -19.07
N LYS A 76 1.67 4.19 -18.76
CA LYS A 76 1.03 5.44 -19.21
C LYS A 76 0.35 6.21 -18.08
N ASP A 77 0.24 5.62 -16.90
CA ASP A 77 -0.44 6.28 -15.79
C ASP A 77 0.50 7.25 -15.08
N ILE A 78 -0.08 8.37 -14.68
CA ILE A 78 0.50 9.33 -13.74
C ILE A 78 -0.45 9.38 -12.54
N PHE A 79 0.11 9.26 -11.33
CA PHE A 79 -0.66 9.35 -10.10
C PHE A 79 -0.50 10.76 -9.52
N THR A 80 -1.60 11.53 -9.52
CA THR A 80 -1.62 12.88 -8.96
C THR A 80 -2.50 12.88 -7.71
N PHE A 81 -1.87 13.00 -6.55
CA PHE A 81 -2.53 13.05 -5.25
C PHE A 81 -2.95 14.46 -4.90
N LEU A 82 -4.22 14.65 -4.56
CA LEU A 82 -4.80 15.96 -4.33
C LEU A 82 -4.60 16.41 -2.87
N ARG A 83 -4.17 17.66 -2.69
CA ARG A 83 -3.90 18.31 -1.40
C ARG A 83 -4.72 19.60 -1.26
N PRO A 84 -6.02 19.53 -0.91
CA PRO A 84 -6.83 20.72 -0.70
C PRO A 84 -6.28 21.55 0.48
N VAL A 85 -6.08 22.85 0.29
CA VAL A 85 -5.66 23.76 1.37
C VAL A 85 -6.72 23.80 2.48
N GLY A 86 -6.29 23.97 3.72
CA GLY A 86 -7.17 24.08 4.88
C GLY A 86 -7.68 22.75 5.45
N HIS A 87 -7.28 21.62 4.87
CA HIS A 87 -7.59 20.29 5.40
C HIS A 87 -6.39 19.70 6.16
N SER A 88 -6.66 18.76 7.07
CA SER A 88 -5.66 17.99 7.84
C SER A 88 -4.68 17.21 6.95
N HIS A 89 -5.01 17.02 5.67
CA HIS A 89 -4.21 16.32 4.66
C HIS A 89 -3.15 17.22 4.00
N THR A 90 -2.63 18.22 4.71
CA THR A 90 -1.64 19.16 4.16
C THR A 90 -0.29 19.01 4.85
N GLY A 91 0.71 18.56 4.09
CA GLY A 91 2.10 18.49 4.54
C GLY A 91 2.63 17.07 4.73
N GLN A 92 3.86 16.99 5.23
CA GLN A 92 4.61 15.75 5.44
C GLN A 92 4.35 15.21 6.86
N LEU A 93 3.63 14.09 6.96
CA LEU A 93 3.19 13.51 8.23
C LEU A 93 3.79 12.12 8.46
N GLU A 94 3.86 11.72 9.73
CA GLU A 94 4.25 10.36 10.15
C GLU A 94 3.05 9.50 10.55
N ASP A 95 1.83 10.02 10.63
CA ASP A 95 0.67 9.23 11.03
C ASP A 95 0.32 8.17 9.98
N PHE A 96 0.07 6.95 10.45
CA PHE A 96 -0.25 5.83 9.59
C PHE A 96 -1.20 4.89 10.31
N ARG A 97 -2.40 4.72 9.74
CA ARG A 97 -3.43 3.84 10.27
C ARG A 97 -3.25 2.42 9.73
N CYS A 98 -2.62 1.56 10.53
CA CYS A 98 -2.24 0.19 10.16
C CYS A 98 -2.75 -0.86 11.16
N LEU A 99 -2.47 -2.12 10.84
CA LEU A 99 -2.68 -3.24 11.76
C LEU A 99 -1.46 -3.43 12.66
N ARG A 100 -1.72 -3.73 13.92
CA ARG A 100 -0.72 -4.16 14.91
C ARG A 100 -1.13 -5.48 15.53
N ALA A 101 -0.18 -6.41 15.59
CA ALA A 101 -0.30 -7.59 16.44
C ALA A 101 0.20 -7.28 17.86
N GLU A 102 -0.60 -7.64 18.86
CA GLU A 102 -0.23 -7.56 20.27
C GLU A 102 -0.39 -8.92 20.94
N GLN A 103 0.62 -9.30 21.72
CA GLN A 103 0.48 -10.43 22.62
C GLN A 103 -0.16 -9.96 23.93
N ILE A 104 -1.37 -10.44 24.20
CA ILE A 104 -2.10 -10.08 25.41
C ILE A 104 -1.42 -10.69 26.62
N GLN A 105 -1.18 -9.86 27.64
CA GLN A 105 -0.54 -10.27 28.90
C GLN A 105 -1.53 -10.98 29.83
N ASN A 106 -2.06 -12.12 29.38
CA ASN A 106 -2.91 -13.00 30.18
C ASN A 106 -2.38 -14.45 30.15
N SER A 107 -3.07 -15.36 30.82
CA SER A 107 -2.68 -16.78 30.89
C SER A 107 -2.65 -17.49 29.54
N THR A 108 -3.40 -17.00 28.54
CA THR A 108 -3.45 -17.61 27.20
C THR A 108 -2.33 -17.13 26.29
N ARG A 109 -1.72 -15.97 26.58
CA ARG A 109 -0.70 -15.31 25.74
C ARG A 109 -1.11 -15.21 24.27
N ARG A 110 -2.42 -15.07 24.03
CA ARG A 110 -2.99 -14.98 22.70
C ARG A 110 -2.50 -13.73 21.98
N VAL A 111 -2.42 -13.80 20.67
CA VAL A 111 -2.19 -12.64 19.83
C VAL A 111 -3.54 -12.05 19.42
N GLU A 112 -3.65 -10.73 19.49
CA GLU A 112 -4.78 -9.96 18.96
C GLU A 112 -4.29 -8.97 17.92
N ILE A 113 -5.17 -8.65 16.96
CA ILE A 113 -4.90 -7.66 15.92
C ILE A 113 -5.75 -6.41 16.20
N PHE A 114 -5.10 -5.26 16.16
CA PHE A 114 -5.71 -3.95 16.36
C PHE A 114 -5.49 -3.10 15.12
N CYS A 115 -6.47 -2.27 14.76
CA CYS A 115 -6.26 -1.17 13.83
C CYS A 115 -6.14 0.14 14.60
N GLU A 116 -5.01 0.81 14.48
CA GLU A 116 -4.71 2.05 15.20
C GLU A 116 -3.68 2.91 14.44
N ASP A 117 -3.59 4.18 14.83
CA ASP A 117 -2.62 5.13 14.30
C ASP A 117 -1.22 4.93 14.92
N TRP A 118 -0.21 4.88 14.05
CA TRP A 118 1.20 4.83 14.41
C TRP A 118 1.98 5.92 13.71
N GLY A 119 2.98 6.48 14.40
CA GLY A 119 4.03 7.27 13.79
C GLY A 119 4.97 6.34 13.02
N VAL A 120 5.10 6.55 11.72
CA VAL A 120 5.89 5.75 10.78
C VAL A 120 6.68 6.67 9.87
N TYR A 121 7.98 6.39 9.70
CA TYR A 121 8.84 7.04 8.70
C TYR A 121 8.80 6.27 7.36
N PRO A 122 9.21 6.89 6.23
CA PRO A 122 9.55 8.31 6.08
C PRO A 122 8.32 9.20 6.29
N ARG A 123 8.50 10.46 6.67
CA ARG A 123 7.37 11.40 6.55
C ARG A 123 7.01 11.52 5.08
N SER A 124 5.72 11.56 4.78
CA SER A 124 5.22 11.68 3.42
C SER A 124 3.94 12.51 3.40
N THR A 125 3.59 13.07 2.25
CA THR A 125 2.30 13.72 2.05
C THR A 125 1.14 12.76 2.37
N HIS A 126 0.15 13.22 3.14
CA HIS A 126 -1.15 12.55 3.23
C HIS A 126 -2.07 13.08 2.13
N ALA A 127 -2.70 12.18 1.38
CA ALA A 127 -3.80 12.51 0.47
C ALA A 127 -4.92 11.47 0.54
N GLU A 128 -6.16 11.92 0.35
CA GLU A 128 -7.36 11.07 0.32
C GLU A 128 -7.85 10.77 -1.10
N PHE A 129 -7.38 11.54 -2.09
CA PHE A 129 -7.82 11.45 -3.48
C PHE A 129 -6.61 11.32 -4.40
N CYS A 130 -6.71 10.42 -5.36
CA CYS A 130 -5.71 10.20 -6.39
C CYS A 130 -6.39 10.27 -7.77
N ILE A 131 -5.93 11.18 -8.62
CA ILE A 131 -6.28 11.17 -10.03
C ILE A 131 -5.27 10.27 -10.73
N VAL A 132 -5.78 9.27 -11.46
CA VAL A 132 -4.98 8.43 -12.34
C VAL A 132 -5.25 8.88 -13.78
N SER A 133 -4.26 9.54 -14.38
CA SER A 133 -4.37 10.04 -15.76
C SER A 133 -3.59 9.14 -16.72
N THR A 134 -4.21 8.72 -17.82
CA THR A 134 -3.50 8.10 -18.95
C THR A 134 -3.00 9.18 -19.90
N SER A 135 -1.76 9.05 -20.36
CA SER A 135 -1.02 10.08 -21.11
C SER A 135 -1.65 10.65 -22.39
N GLU A 136 -2.80 10.16 -22.89
CA GLU A 136 -3.31 10.53 -24.23
C GLU A 136 -4.84 10.73 -24.37
N SER A 137 -5.71 10.43 -23.39
CA SER A 137 -7.16 10.66 -23.63
C SER A 137 -8.05 10.89 -22.41
N GLY A 138 -7.57 10.79 -21.17
CA GLY A 138 -8.38 11.05 -19.96
C GLY A 138 -9.61 10.14 -19.78
N LYS A 139 -9.80 9.13 -20.63
CA LYS A 139 -11.02 8.28 -20.69
C LYS A 139 -10.99 7.04 -19.78
N ASP A 140 -9.84 6.68 -19.23
CA ASP A 140 -9.70 5.52 -18.33
C ASP A 140 -9.43 6.02 -16.90
N GLN A 141 -10.49 6.29 -16.13
CA GLN A 141 -10.41 6.68 -14.72
C GLN A 141 -10.30 5.42 -13.85
N ARG A 142 -9.18 4.71 -13.94
CA ARG A 142 -8.91 3.61 -13.01
C ARG A 142 -8.67 4.17 -11.62
N LEU A 143 -9.47 3.75 -10.66
CA LEU A 143 -9.36 4.18 -9.27
C LEU A 143 -8.30 3.35 -8.53
N LEU A 144 -7.25 4.03 -8.04
CA LEU A 144 -6.23 3.43 -7.16
C LEU A 144 -6.87 2.85 -5.88
N GLU A 145 -8.03 3.38 -5.50
CA GLU A 145 -8.87 2.92 -4.39
C GLU A 145 -9.16 1.42 -4.44
N LYS A 146 -9.37 0.86 -5.63
CA LYS A 146 -9.69 -0.56 -5.77
C LYS A 146 -8.49 -1.42 -5.37
N ASP A 147 -7.30 -1.06 -5.85
CA ASP A 147 -6.07 -1.80 -5.55
C ASP A 147 -5.69 -1.64 -4.07
N ALA A 148 -5.79 -0.41 -3.55
CA ALA A 148 -5.53 -0.12 -2.15
C ALA A 148 -6.50 -0.86 -1.21
N GLY A 149 -7.80 -0.87 -1.53
CA GLY A 149 -8.81 -1.61 -0.77
C GLY A 149 -8.57 -3.12 -0.78
N LEU A 150 -8.16 -3.67 -1.92
CA LEU A 150 -7.81 -5.09 -2.04
C LEU A 150 -6.56 -5.43 -1.22
N LEU A 151 -5.52 -4.61 -1.33
CA LEU A 151 -4.27 -4.76 -0.57
C LEU A 151 -4.51 -4.67 0.95
N ILE A 152 -5.36 -3.77 1.41
CA ILE A 152 -5.76 -3.69 2.82
C ILE A 152 -6.39 -5.00 3.27
N HIS A 153 -7.33 -5.54 2.50
CA HIS A 153 -7.98 -6.80 2.85
C HIS A 153 -7.00 -7.97 2.87
N ALA A 154 -6.10 -8.03 1.89
CA ALA A 154 -5.04 -9.03 1.85
C ALA A 154 -4.08 -8.90 3.06
N THR A 155 -3.83 -7.66 3.51
CA THR A 155 -3.04 -7.36 4.71
C THR A 155 -3.74 -7.84 5.98
N GLU A 156 -5.05 -7.66 6.07
CA GLU A 156 -5.87 -8.21 7.16
C GLU A 156 -5.81 -9.74 7.19
N ALA A 157 -5.96 -10.40 6.04
CA ALA A 157 -5.85 -11.85 5.93
C ALA A 157 -4.46 -12.37 6.36
N PHE A 158 -3.38 -11.71 5.92
CA PHE A 158 -2.03 -12.06 6.35
C PHE A 158 -1.82 -11.85 7.86
N ALA A 159 -2.34 -10.76 8.44
CA ALA A 159 -2.23 -10.52 9.88
C ALA A 159 -3.01 -11.56 10.71
N GLU A 160 -4.15 -12.03 10.22
CA GLU A 160 -4.89 -13.14 10.83
C GLU A 160 -4.12 -14.46 10.75
N ASP A 161 -3.57 -14.79 9.60
CA ASP A 161 -2.72 -15.96 9.43
C ASP A 161 -1.47 -15.91 10.34
N PHE A 162 -0.87 -14.73 10.48
CA PHE A 162 0.23 -14.51 11.41
C PHE A 162 -0.20 -14.78 12.85
N ARG A 163 -1.34 -14.23 13.28
CA ARG A 163 -1.91 -14.45 14.62
C ARG A 163 -2.10 -15.95 14.90
N ASP A 164 -2.64 -16.68 13.93
CA ASP A 164 -3.00 -18.09 14.09
C ASP A 164 -1.76 -19.01 14.10
N ARG A 165 -0.70 -18.64 13.38
CA ARG A 165 0.58 -19.38 13.36
C ARG A 165 1.55 -18.98 14.47
N PHE A 166 1.34 -17.83 15.11
CA PHE A 166 2.24 -17.35 16.15
C PHE A 166 2.26 -18.30 17.35
N GLN A 167 3.45 -18.84 17.64
CA GLN A 167 3.64 -19.74 18.77
C GLN A 167 3.75 -18.94 20.07
N SER A 168 2.86 -19.22 21.04
CA SER A 168 2.75 -18.51 22.33
C SER A 168 4.00 -18.48 23.22
N ARG A 169 5.00 -19.32 22.91
CA ARG A 169 6.29 -19.36 23.61
C ARG A 169 7.24 -18.23 23.20
N SER A 170 7.04 -17.64 22.02
CA SER A 170 7.80 -16.48 21.56
C SER A 170 7.21 -15.19 22.13
N LYS A 171 8.07 -14.24 22.52
CA LYS A 171 7.62 -12.90 22.93
C LYS A 171 7.41 -12.06 21.69
N LEU A 172 6.20 -11.56 21.47
CA LEU A 172 5.91 -10.65 20.37
C LEU A 172 6.43 -9.24 20.71
N SER A 173 7.03 -8.57 19.73
CA SER A 173 7.40 -7.16 19.90
C SER A 173 6.14 -6.29 20.03
N PRO A 174 6.13 -5.27 20.91
CA PRO A 174 5.08 -4.26 20.96
C PRO A 174 4.90 -3.48 19.65
N THR A 175 5.85 -3.58 18.72
CA THR A 175 5.87 -2.88 17.42
C THR A 175 5.66 -3.84 16.25
N CYS A 176 4.90 -4.92 16.43
CA CYS A 176 4.59 -5.84 15.33
C CYS A 176 3.52 -5.23 14.42
N LEU A 177 3.93 -4.55 13.35
CA LEU A 177 3.06 -3.79 12.46
C LEU A 177 2.98 -4.40 11.06
N PHE A 178 1.82 -4.27 10.43
CA PHE A 178 1.58 -4.66 9.04
C PHE A 178 1.20 -3.42 8.24
N LEU A 179 2.09 -3.00 7.34
CA LEU A 179 1.93 -1.79 6.53
C LEU A 179 1.65 -2.19 5.07
N PRO A 180 0.48 -1.85 4.51
CA PRO A 180 0.24 -2.03 3.09
C PRO A 180 1.02 -1.01 2.26
N VAL A 181 1.70 -1.49 1.22
CA VAL A 181 2.53 -0.70 0.32
C VAL A 181 2.20 -1.04 -1.14
N ILE A 182 1.83 -0.05 -1.94
CA ILE A 182 1.81 -0.14 -3.39
C ILE A 182 3.14 0.37 -3.91
N VAL A 183 3.90 -0.48 -4.59
CA VAL A 183 5.11 -0.08 -5.30
C VAL A 183 4.76 0.07 -6.78
N THR A 184 5.00 1.26 -7.34
CA THR A 184 4.61 1.58 -8.71
C THR A 184 5.75 2.23 -9.49
N ASN A 185 5.82 1.97 -10.79
CA ASN A 185 6.72 2.67 -11.70
C ASN A 185 6.08 3.92 -12.34
N ALA A 186 4.81 4.23 -12.03
CA ALA A 186 4.20 5.51 -12.41
C ALA A 186 4.93 6.68 -11.72
N PRO A 187 5.12 7.82 -12.43
CA PRO A 187 5.39 9.09 -11.76
C PRO A 187 4.30 9.40 -10.74
N ILE A 188 4.74 9.82 -9.55
CA ILE A 188 3.85 10.26 -8.48
C ILE A 188 4.03 11.77 -8.33
N TYR A 189 2.93 12.48 -8.34
CA TYR A 189 2.83 13.90 -8.07
C TYR A 189 1.87 14.16 -6.94
N THR A 190 2.04 15.31 -6.29
CA THR A 190 1.04 15.90 -5.42
C THR A 190 0.66 17.26 -5.96
N ALA A 191 -0.64 17.58 -5.95
CA ALA A 191 -1.17 18.85 -6.43
C ALA A 191 -1.90 19.55 -5.29
N ARG A 192 -1.36 20.69 -4.84
CA ARG A 192 -2.01 21.53 -3.85
C ARG A 192 -2.89 22.56 -4.55
N TYR A 193 -4.14 22.68 -4.08
CA TYR A 193 -5.14 23.58 -4.65
C TYR A 193 -6.04 24.16 -3.57
N ASP A 194 -6.61 25.34 -3.83
CA ASP A 194 -7.63 25.95 -2.99
C ASP A 194 -9.01 25.41 -3.39
N PRO A 195 -9.78 24.76 -2.50
CA PRO A 195 -11.14 24.31 -2.83
C PRO A 195 -12.06 25.43 -3.32
N THR A 196 -11.82 26.69 -2.94
CA THR A 196 -12.60 27.85 -3.38
C THR A 196 -12.34 28.23 -4.84
N SER A 197 -11.28 27.71 -5.45
CA SER A 197 -10.99 27.86 -6.89
C SER A 197 -11.66 26.81 -7.76
N VAL A 198 -12.60 26.01 -7.21
CA VAL A 198 -13.42 25.05 -7.96
C VAL A 198 -14.87 25.55 -7.98
N SER A 199 -15.41 25.73 -9.19
CA SER A 199 -16.80 26.15 -9.36
C SER A 199 -17.74 25.02 -8.95
N LEU A 200 -18.72 25.32 -8.08
CA LEU A 200 -19.78 24.36 -7.73
C LEU A 200 -20.79 24.15 -8.86
N GLU A 201 -20.87 25.08 -9.83
CA GLU A 201 -21.76 24.96 -10.97
C GLU A 201 -21.20 24.04 -12.05
N THR A 202 -19.90 24.16 -12.35
CA THR A 202 -19.26 23.39 -13.43
C THR A 202 -18.44 22.21 -12.93
N GLY A 203 -18.02 22.22 -11.66
CA GLY A 203 -17.07 21.26 -11.10
C GLY A 203 -15.63 21.45 -11.60
N GLU A 204 -15.35 22.57 -12.27
CA GLU A 204 -14.05 22.86 -12.89
C GLU A 204 -13.26 23.91 -12.12
N PHE A 205 -11.94 23.87 -12.28
CA PHE A 205 -11.04 24.88 -11.73
C PHE A 205 -11.25 26.23 -12.43
N SER A 206 -11.56 27.28 -11.66
CA SER A 206 -11.48 28.66 -12.13
C SER A 206 -10.04 29.12 -12.31
N GLU A 207 -9.13 28.56 -11.51
CA GLU A 207 -7.68 28.75 -11.59
C GLU A 207 -6.96 27.40 -11.46
N LEU A 208 -5.97 27.17 -12.32
CA LEU A 208 -5.21 25.92 -12.30
C LEU A 208 -4.36 25.79 -11.03
N PRO A 209 -4.23 24.58 -10.45
CA PRO A 209 -3.31 24.33 -9.33
C PRO A 209 -1.87 24.73 -9.70
N GLN A 210 -1.25 25.61 -8.91
CA GLN A 210 0.10 26.12 -9.19
C GLN A 210 1.20 25.26 -8.54
N GLU A 211 0.89 24.55 -7.46
CA GLU A 211 1.84 23.75 -6.69
C GLU A 211 1.69 22.25 -7.03
N ILE A 212 2.36 21.84 -8.11
CA ILE A 212 2.46 20.43 -8.52
C ILE A 212 3.90 19.96 -8.30
N GLU A 213 4.07 19.00 -7.39
CA GLU A 213 5.38 18.53 -6.94
C GLU A 213 5.51 17.02 -7.16
N SER A 214 6.64 16.55 -7.68
CA SER A 214 6.92 15.10 -7.70
C SER A 214 7.17 14.60 -6.28
N ALA A 215 6.69 13.39 -5.96
CA ALA A 215 6.89 12.77 -4.66
C ALA A 215 7.47 11.35 -4.81
N PRO A 216 8.48 10.96 -4.01
CA PRO A 216 8.98 9.58 -4.00
C PRO A 216 8.00 8.60 -3.36
N CYS A 217 7.14 9.11 -2.47
CA CYS A 217 6.20 8.35 -1.66
C CYS A 217 5.05 9.24 -1.18
N VAL A 218 3.83 8.69 -1.14
CA VAL A 218 2.63 9.32 -0.56
C VAL A 218 1.95 8.35 0.40
N ARG A 219 1.35 8.89 1.47
CA ARG A 219 0.38 8.21 2.33
C ARG A 219 -1.01 8.40 1.75
N PHE A 220 -1.51 7.38 1.08
CA PHE A 220 -2.89 7.34 0.63
C PHE A 220 -3.77 6.85 1.78
N ARG A 221 -4.50 7.76 2.43
CA ARG A 221 -5.34 7.44 3.58
C ARG A 221 -6.74 8.03 3.41
N LYS A 222 -7.72 7.15 3.52
CA LYS A 222 -9.16 7.43 3.40
C LYS A 222 -9.94 6.22 3.94
N ALA A 223 -11.26 6.31 3.95
CA ALA A 223 -12.12 5.15 4.14
C ALA A 223 -12.14 4.24 2.90
N PHE A 224 -11.91 2.94 3.08
CA PHE A 224 -11.94 1.94 2.01
C PHE A 224 -13.09 0.95 2.16
N ILE A 225 -13.51 0.38 1.03
CA ILE A 225 -14.53 -0.65 0.93
C ILE A 225 -13.88 -1.86 0.27
N SER A 226 -14.14 -3.07 0.79
CA SER A 226 -13.74 -4.30 0.11
C SER A 226 -14.76 -4.68 -0.99
N GLY A 227 -14.34 -5.43 -2.02
CA GLY A 227 -15.19 -5.80 -3.16
C GLY A 227 -16.50 -6.55 -2.83
N GLY A 228 -16.77 -6.89 -1.56
CA GLY A 228 -18.00 -7.53 -1.08
C GLY A 228 -18.84 -6.67 -0.13
N ALA A 229 -18.82 -5.34 -0.24
CA ALA A 229 -19.60 -4.39 0.58
C ALA A 229 -19.25 -4.32 2.09
N ARG A 230 -18.18 -5.00 2.54
CA ARG A 230 -17.65 -4.78 3.89
C ARG A 230 -16.83 -3.48 3.93
N GLU A 231 -17.27 -2.55 4.76
CA GLU A 231 -16.51 -1.36 5.12
C GLU A 231 -15.23 -1.77 5.86
N LEU A 232 -14.07 -1.38 5.32
CA LEU A 232 -12.78 -1.55 6.00
C LEU A 232 -12.54 -0.39 6.96
N GLY A 233 -13.24 0.72 6.77
CA GLY A 233 -13.04 1.97 7.50
C GLY A 233 -11.80 2.70 7.02
N GLU A 234 -11.36 3.68 7.82
CA GLU A 234 -10.15 4.44 7.49
C GLU A 234 -8.89 3.58 7.61
N ARG A 235 -8.04 3.63 6.59
CA ARG A 235 -6.73 2.96 6.53
C ARG A 235 -5.73 3.82 5.81
N SER A 236 -4.45 3.52 5.99
CA SER A 236 -3.35 4.11 5.24
C SER A 236 -2.66 3.07 4.38
N VAL A 237 -2.29 3.47 3.16
CA VAL A 237 -1.46 2.71 2.23
C VAL A 237 -0.32 3.61 1.79
N PHE A 238 0.91 3.10 1.87
CA PHE A 238 2.03 3.77 1.23
C PHE A 238 1.97 3.56 -0.28
N VAL A 239 2.12 4.62 -1.06
CA VAL A 239 2.27 4.54 -2.53
C VAL A 239 3.66 5.04 -2.86
N VAL A 240 4.54 4.13 -3.26
CA VAL A 240 5.99 4.35 -3.38
C VAL A 240 6.39 4.25 -4.84
N ASN A 241 7.12 5.25 -5.33
CA ASN A 241 7.75 5.15 -6.64
C ASN A 241 8.89 4.13 -6.58
N ALA A 242 8.90 3.19 -7.51
CA ALA A 242 9.85 2.08 -7.53
C ALA A 242 11.32 2.54 -7.59
N ALA A 243 11.60 3.67 -8.24
CA ALA A 243 12.95 4.24 -8.27
C ALA A 243 13.45 4.71 -6.90
N SER A 244 12.53 4.99 -5.96
CA SER A 244 12.81 5.42 -4.59
C SER A 244 12.69 4.27 -3.57
N LEU A 245 12.40 3.04 -4.01
CA LEU A 245 12.16 1.91 -3.10
C LEU A 245 13.34 1.62 -2.16
N SER A 246 14.58 1.65 -2.67
CA SER A 246 15.76 1.38 -1.83
C SER A 246 15.93 2.44 -0.73
N GLU A 247 15.68 3.71 -1.04
CA GLU A 247 15.73 4.79 -0.06
C GLU A 247 14.58 4.65 0.94
N PHE A 248 13.37 4.37 0.46
CA PHE A 248 12.20 4.10 1.29
C PHE A 248 12.47 2.99 2.31
N LEU A 249 13.05 1.86 1.90
CA LEU A 249 13.39 0.74 2.79
C LEU A 249 14.46 1.13 3.83
N GLY A 250 15.40 2.01 3.49
CA GLY A 250 16.37 2.55 4.45
C GLY A 250 15.76 3.52 5.48
N LEU A 251 14.58 4.08 5.19
CA LEU A 251 13.90 5.05 6.04
C LEU A 251 12.71 4.46 6.80
N VAL A 252 12.06 3.42 6.29
CA VAL A 252 10.79 2.93 6.83
C VAL A 252 10.99 2.22 8.17
N ARG A 253 10.41 2.81 9.21
CA ARG A 253 10.49 2.36 10.60
C ARG A 253 9.42 3.05 11.43
N THR A 254 9.15 2.54 12.63
CA THR A 254 8.34 3.28 13.60
C THR A 254 9.06 4.55 14.04
N ALA A 255 8.31 5.63 14.19
CA ALA A 255 8.79 6.88 14.75
C ALA A 255 9.19 6.69 16.23
N PRO A 256 10.20 7.43 16.73
CA PRO A 256 10.64 7.32 18.12
C PRO A 256 9.54 7.79 19.10
N HIS A 257 8.71 8.73 18.66
CA HIS A 257 7.54 9.19 19.38
C HIS A 257 6.31 8.67 18.68
N GLN A 258 5.40 8.07 19.45
CA GLN A 258 4.14 7.53 18.95
C GLN A 258 3.00 8.41 19.44
N PRO A 259 1.89 8.50 18.69
CA PRO A 259 0.70 9.24 19.12
C PRO A 259 0.29 8.83 20.53
N ALA A 260 0.01 9.83 21.38
CA ALA A 260 -0.37 9.63 22.78
C ALA A 260 -1.77 9.01 22.90
N GLU A 261 -2.68 9.40 22.02
CA GLU A 261 -3.99 8.78 21.85
C GLU A 261 -3.96 7.89 20.60
N ARG A 262 -4.06 6.58 20.81
CA ARG A 262 -4.28 5.62 19.73
C ARG A 262 -5.74 5.22 19.81
N ALA A 263 -6.54 5.67 18.87
CA ALA A 263 -7.92 5.20 18.76
C ALA A 263 -7.90 3.71 18.39
N GLN A 264 -7.88 2.86 19.42
CA GLN A 264 -7.85 1.42 19.26
C GLN A 264 -9.20 0.91 18.83
N VAL A 265 -9.28 0.42 17.60
CA VAL A 265 -10.42 -0.37 17.15
C VAL A 265 -9.94 -1.80 17.11
N HIS A 266 -10.52 -2.66 17.98
CA HIS A 266 -10.35 -4.10 17.84
C HIS A 266 -10.71 -4.47 16.42
N PHE A 267 -9.82 -5.21 15.76
CA PHE A 267 -10.15 -5.77 14.47
C PHE A 267 -11.19 -6.87 14.68
N GLN A 268 -12.47 -6.50 14.64
CA GLN A 268 -13.58 -7.44 14.75
C GLN A 268 -13.88 -8.01 13.37
N GLN A 269 -13.64 -9.31 13.18
CA GLN A 269 -14.38 -10.08 12.19
C GLN A 269 -15.86 -10.03 12.55
N ARG A 270 -16.63 -9.10 11.98
CA ARG A 270 -18.04 -9.38 11.73
C ARG A 270 -18.11 -10.03 10.36
N LEU A 271 -17.98 -11.36 10.37
CA LEU A 271 -18.75 -12.32 9.57
C LEU A 271 -18.13 -13.72 9.71
N ARG A 272 -18.36 -14.34 10.88
CA ARG A 272 -18.71 -15.77 10.90
C ARG A 272 -20.23 -15.84 10.92
N ARG A 273 -20.83 -16.06 9.75
CA ARG A 273 -22.07 -16.81 9.53
C ARG A 273 -22.28 -16.97 8.04
#